data_AF-A0A8H5BKH8-F1
#
_entry.id   AF-A0A8H5BKH8-F1
#
_cell.length_a   1.000
_cell.length_b   1.000
_cell.length_c   1.000
_cell.angle_alpha   90.00
_cell.angle_beta   90.00
_cell.angle_gamma   90.00
#
_symmetry.space_group_name_H-M   'P 1'
#
loop_
_entity.id
_entity.type
_entity.pdbx_description
1 polymer ?
#
loop_
_entity_poly.entity_id
_entity_poly.type
_entity_poly.pdbx_seq_one_letter_code
_entity_poly.pdbx_strand_id
1 'polypeptide(L)'
;MTSLGPLIVTEKPGHGKDVNWVPPPKPGEYRALFPNALVETGYEGGSLALITLRELTMLRFMNAVTDKPGWTDKVFDEEIIKRWKGETVLKESSLEEEMTEAMFNYCIKELQHRAENFDDSPRGAIQVFPGDVQKSDTAISEETRLSLLRCVRPLEDVPEHKKDWHPGSNGKVLDLVHPSLFPLIYGTSRILPVGAAATTLEDCAQHCGEGEVIPVPSLPQLPPRNGWRMYQPADPIPYSTDFQWLPCEVDISGEKPRILTYINNLHPKHHPDLYTVVEDVIAAAIPLWELTLAPLQSDSGSSIPRRIPYTAAEYDPDPANDTPHPKQEEDEDEDVYNARCEAWSQWCKDTREVVLPEPGKFEPLEEPDTLSLKELCAERPLQVIVKLANIELTPEKPEYEGGSWHVEGKLNETICASAIYYYSCENISPSSLSFRQQSLRPDYMDIGYEQDYHEWLPEVFGIETETDSIQVLGSVDTREGRIITFPNILQHQVQPFKLEDPTKPGHRKIMALFLVDPHTSVISTADVPPQRLDWWAEEVSSKERDVRNADALTKLPNELKERIFAGVEDFPIDMEKAKEHREQLMAERKSYVLAHQRQFAATSISLCEH
;
A
#
# COMPACT_ATOMS: atom_id res chain seq x y z
N MET A 1 0.70 4.00 -33.37
CA MET A 1 1.53 4.38 -32.22
C MET A 1 1.69 5.88 -32.25
N THR A 2 0.72 6.59 -31.71
CA THR A 2 0.81 8.04 -31.48
C THR A 2 1.59 8.20 -30.18
N SER A 3 2.84 8.67 -30.28
CA SER A 3 3.56 9.22 -29.12
C SER A 3 2.65 10.22 -28.41
N LEU A 4 2.68 10.24 -27.08
CA LEU A 4 2.09 11.34 -26.32
C LEU A 4 2.66 12.66 -26.89
N GLY A 5 1.78 13.66 -27.04
CA GLY A 5 2.19 15.00 -27.46
C GLY A 5 3.14 15.66 -26.44
N PRO A 6 3.66 16.86 -26.72
CA PRO A 6 4.45 17.59 -25.74
C PRO A 6 3.64 17.78 -24.46
N LEU A 7 4.28 17.58 -23.30
CA LEU A 7 3.65 17.75 -22.00
C LEU A 7 3.30 19.22 -21.77
N ILE A 8 2.06 19.48 -21.38
CA ILE A 8 1.53 20.80 -21.07
C ILE A 8 0.94 20.72 -19.66
N VAL A 9 1.14 21.77 -18.87
CA VAL A 9 0.57 21.89 -17.53
C VAL A 9 -0.95 22.00 -17.64
N THR A 10 -1.68 21.13 -16.95
CA THR A 10 -3.14 21.07 -16.97
C THR A 10 -3.73 21.36 -15.60
N GLU A 11 -5.03 21.64 -15.53
CA GLU A 11 -5.74 21.80 -14.26
C GLU A 11 -5.81 20.48 -13.49
N LYS A 12 -5.36 20.48 -12.23
CA LYS A 12 -5.24 19.32 -11.35
C LYS A 12 -5.76 19.68 -9.94
N PRO A 13 -6.08 18.69 -9.08
CA PRO A 13 -6.35 18.96 -7.67
C PRO A 13 -5.21 19.76 -7.04
N GLY A 14 -5.54 20.89 -6.40
CA GLY A 14 -4.56 21.81 -5.81
C GLY A 14 -3.92 22.80 -6.80
N HIS A 15 -4.15 22.66 -8.10
CA HIS A 15 -3.66 23.59 -9.13
C HIS A 15 -4.71 23.83 -10.22
N GLY A 16 -5.50 24.90 -10.05
CA GLY A 16 -6.65 25.21 -10.91
C GLY A 16 -7.96 24.54 -10.47
N LYS A 17 -7.89 23.51 -9.61
CA LYS A 17 -9.06 22.87 -8.98
C LYS A 17 -8.85 22.74 -7.47
N ASP A 18 -9.93 22.53 -6.73
CA ASP A 18 -9.87 22.26 -5.29
C ASP A 18 -9.06 20.97 -5.00
N VAL A 19 -8.41 20.91 -3.82
CA VAL A 19 -7.52 19.80 -3.45
C VAL A 19 -8.23 18.44 -3.34
N ASN A 20 -9.54 18.46 -3.10
CA ASN A 20 -10.40 17.27 -3.07
C ASN A 20 -11.17 17.04 -4.37
N TRP A 21 -10.83 17.75 -5.45
CA TRP A 21 -11.46 17.52 -6.73
C TRP A 21 -11.15 16.10 -7.22
N VAL A 22 -12.19 15.40 -7.66
CA VAL A 22 -12.09 14.11 -8.33
C VAL A 22 -12.75 14.19 -9.71
N PRO A 23 -12.25 13.45 -10.71
CA PRO A 23 -12.94 13.37 -12.00
C PRO A 23 -14.34 12.78 -11.84
N PRO A 24 -15.29 13.06 -12.75
CA PRO A 24 -16.56 12.34 -12.77
C PRO A 24 -16.33 10.87 -13.17
N PRO A 25 -17.10 9.91 -12.62
CA PRO A 25 -17.09 8.52 -13.08
C PRO A 25 -17.39 8.41 -14.58
N LYS A 26 -16.82 7.44 -15.29
CA LYS A 26 -17.18 7.22 -16.69
C LYS A 26 -18.60 6.66 -16.79
N PRO A 27 -19.29 6.81 -17.95
CA PRO A 27 -20.62 6.23 -18.13
C PRO A 27 -20.62 4.71 -17.87
N GLY A 28 -21.39 4.28 -16.87
CA GLY A 28 -21.48 2.86 -16.46
C GLY A 28 -20.62 2.50 -15.24
N GLU A 29 -19.74 3.39 -14.80
CA GLU A 29 -18.98 3.27 -13.55
C GLU A 29 -19.69 4.05 -12.42
N TYR A 30 -19.70 3.48 -11.23
CA TYR A 30 -20.20 4.09 -10.00
C TYR A 30 -19.10 4.86 -9.26
N ARG A 31 -17.82 4.55 -9.49
CA ARG A 31 -16.67 5.21 -8.86
C ARG A 31 -15.79 5.92 -9.89
N ALA A 32 -15.17 7.02 -9.46
CA ALA A 32 -14.23 7.78 -10.28
C ALA A 32 -12.76 7.40 -10.09
N LEU A 33 -12.45 6.80 -8.94
CA LEU A 33 -11.11 6.42 -8.49
C LEU A 33 -11.17 5.05 -7.84
N PHE A 34 -10.03 4.36 -7.81
CA PHE A 34 -9.86 3.14 -7.03
C PHE A 34 -10.12 3.41 -5.54
N PRO A 35 -10.69 2.43 -4.82
CA PRO A 35 -10.91 2.56 -3.40
C PRO A 35 -9.61 2.79 -2.63
N ASN A 36 -9.71 3.46 -1.48
CA ASN A 36 -8.56 3.76 -0.62
C ASN A 36 -8.93 3.68 0.87
N ALA A 37 -8.06 3.09 1.69
CA ALA A 37 -8.27 2.93 3.13
C ALA A 37 -8.05 4.21 3.96
N LEU A 38 -7.55 5.29 3.34
CA LEU A 38 -7.50 6.63 3.94
C LEU A 38 -8.90 7.22 4.15
N VAL A 39 -9.91 6.74 3.41
CA VAL A 39 -11.32 7.12 3.59
C VAL A 39 -12.08 5.92 4.11
N GLU A 40 -12.74 6.12 5.25
CA GLU A 40 -13.36 5.01 5.95
C GLU A 40 -14.69 4.58 5.30
N THR A 41 -15.46 5.49 4.69
CA THR A 41 -16.80 5.12 4.23
C THR A 41 -17.41 6.04 3.15
N GLY A 42 -18.09 5.44 2.17
CA GLY A 42 -18.80 6.02 1.04
C GLY A 42 -18.76 5.05 -0.17
N TYR A 43 -19.27 5.43 -1.34
CA TYR A 43 -19.03 4.68 -2.59
C TYR A 43 -17.53 4.57 -2.93
N GLU A 44 -16.63 5.24 -2.21
CA GLU A 44 -15.18 5.28 -2.44
C GLU A 44 -14.37 4.45 -1.42
N GLY A 45 -15.03 3.78 -0.46
CA GLY A 45 -14.37 3.07 0.63
C GLY A 45 -13.61 1.81 0.19
N GLY A 46 -12.47 1.54 0.85
CA GLY A 46 -11.60 0.37 0.66
C GLY A 46 -11.86 -0.81 1.60
N SER A 47 -12.99 -0.84 2.31
CA SER A 47 -13.31 -1.94 3.24
C SER A 47 -13.64 -3.25 2.51
N LEU A 48 -13.15 -4.36 3.06
CA LEU A 48 -13.33 -5.70 2.52
C LEU A 48 -14.33 -6.52 3.36
N ALA A 49 -14.82 -7.63 2.82
CA ALA A 49 -15.66 -8.56 3.58
C ALA A 49 -14.85 -9.30 4.66
N LEU A 50 -15.51 -9.77 5.72
CA LEU A 50 -14.89 -10.56 6.78
C LEU A 50 -14.35 -11.90 6.26
N ILE A 51 -13.11 -12.25 6.60
CA ILE A 51 -12.47 -13.53 6.24
C ILE A 51 -12.51 -14.48 7.42
N THR A 52 -12.98 -15.72 7.22
CA THR A 52 -13.02 -16.70 8.31
C THR A 52 -11.58 -17.02 8.76
N LEU A 53 -11.38 -17.31 10.05
CA LEU A 53 -10.07 -17.67 10.61
C LEU A 53 -9.46 -18.85 9.84
N ARG A 54 -10.27 -19.85 9.51
CA ARG A 54 -9.85 -21.02 8.72
C ARG A 54 -9.41 -20.64 7.31
N GLU A 55 -10.10 -19.73 6.62
CA GLU A 55 -9.64 -19.25 5.31
C GLU A 55 -8.32 -18.47 5.41
N LEU A 56 -8.12 -17.67 6.48
CA LEU A 56 -6.83 -17.03 6.75
C LEU A 56 -5.71 -18.04 6.98
N THR A 57 -5.97 -19.12 7.73
CA THR A 57 -5.00 -20.21 7.95
C THR A 57 -4.62 -20.90 6.64
N MET A 58 -5.59 -21.15 5.76
CA MET A 58 -5.35 -21.70 4.41
C MET A 58 -4.44 -20.78 3.58
N LEU A 59 -4.74 -19.48 3.55
CA LEU A 59 -3.96 -18.48 2.82
C LEU A 59 -2.52 -18.39 3.34
N ARG A 60 -2.34 -18.37 4.67
CA ARG A 60 -1.01 -18.34 5.32
C ARG A 60 -0.21 -19.59 4.99
N PHE A 61 -0.83 -20.76 4.99
CA PHE A 61 -0.19 -22.01 4.58
C PHE A 61 0.26 -21.98 3.11
N MET A 62 -0.63 -21.59 2.19
CA MET A 62 -0.29 -21.49 0.76
C MET A 62 0.81 -20.46 0.49
N ASN A 63 0.80 -19.33 1.19
CA ASN A 63 1.88 -18.35 1.14
C ASN A 63 3.23 -18.96 1.55
N ALA A 64 3.26 -19.73 2.65
CA ALA A 64 4.46 -20.41 3.12
C ALA A 64 4.93 -21.53 2.17
N VAL A 65 4.03 -22.22 1.48
CA VAL A 65 4.39 -23.22 0.46
C VAL A 65 5.00 -22.56 -0.77
N THR A 66 4.35 -21.51 -1.30
CA THR A 66 4.85 -20.76 -2.47
C THR A 66 6.18 -20.04 -2.23
N ASP A 67 6.58 -19.90 -0.97
CA ASP A 67 7.90 -19.41 -0.58
C ASP A 67 9.03 -20.45 -0.70
N LYS A 68 8.70 -21.74 -0.84
CA LYS A 68 9.70 -22.81 -0.95
C LYS A 68 10.27 -22.84 -2.39
N PRO A 69 11.59 -22.93 -2.58
CA PRO A 69 12.17 -23.09 -3.92
C PRO A 69 11.60 -24.33 -4.63
N GLY A 70 11.22 -24.21 -5.89
CA GLY A 70 10.62 -25.31 -6.68
C GLY A 70 9.27 -25.78 -6.15
N TRP A 71 8.48 -24.92 -5.51
CA TRP A 71 7.16 -25.28 -4.98
C TRP A 71 6.22 -25.84 -6.06
N THR A 72 6.35 -25.36 -7.31
CA THR A 72 5.55 -25.80 -8.46
C THR A 72 5.69 -27.29 -8.74
N ASP A 73 6.87 -27.87 -8.55
CA ASP A 73 7.07 -29.32 -8.67
C ASP A 73 6.67 -30.05 -7.39
N LYS A 74 7.00 -29.47 -6.23
CA LYS A 74 6.82 -30.09 -4.91
C LYS A 74 5.36 -30.36 -4.56
N VAL A 75 4.43 -29.56 -5.09
CA VAL A 75 2.98 -29.74 -4.86
C VAL A 75 2.40 -30.98 -5.57
N PHE A 76 3.20 -31.69 -6.39
CA PHE A 76 2.85 -32.97 -7.01
C PHE A 76 3.58 -34.18 -6.39
N ASP A 77 4.53 -33.94 -5.48
CA ASP A 77 5.29 -35.02 -4.83
C ASP A 77 4.53 -35.55 -3.59
N GLU A 78 4.08 -36.80 -3.66
CA GLU A 78 3.27 -37.43 -2.61
C GLU A 78 3.98 -37.52 -1.25
N GLU A 79 5.31 -37.74 -1.23
CA GLU A 79 6.07 -37.84 0.02
C GLU A 79 6.23 -36.46 0.66
N ILE A 80 6.42 -35.41 -0.15
CA ILE A 80 6.46 -34.03 0.32
C ILE A 80 5.10 -33.59 0.86
N ILE A 81 4.00 -33.89 0.16
CA ILE A 81 2.64 -33.58 0.60
C ILE A 81 2.34 -34.28 1.93
N LYS A 82 2.68 -35.58 2.04
CA LYS A 82 2.50 -36.35 3.28
C LYS A 82 3.28 -35.75 4.45
N ARG A 83 4.50 -35.27 4.20
CA ARG A 83 5.31 -34.57 5.19
C ARG A 83 4.66 -33.25 5.62
N TRP A 84 4.25 -32.41 4.67
CA TRP A 84 3.57 -31.14 4.99
C TRP A 84 2.28 -31.37 5.77
N LYS A 85 1.51 -32.41 5.44
CA LYS A 85 0.31 -32.79 6.19
C LYS A 85 0.63 -33.09 7.66
N GLY A 86 1.69 -33.88 7.90
CA GLY A 86 2.14 -34.21 9.26
C GLY A 86 2.71 -33.03 10.06
N GLU A 87 3.22 -32.00 9.38
CA GLU A 87 3.72 -30.77 10.00
C GLU A 87 2.60 -29.74 10.28
N THR A 88 1.45 -29.83 9.59
CA THR A 88 0.41 -28.78 9.60
C THR A 88 -0.89 -29.22 10.28
N VAL A 89 -1.36 -30.46 10.06
CA VAL A 89 -2.61 -30.96 10.64
C VAL A 89 -2.33 -31.54 12.02
N LEU A 90 -2.35 -30.67 13.03
CA LEU A 90 -2.04 -30.99 14.42
C LEU A 90 -3.32 -31.12 15.27
N LYS A 91 -3.28 -31.95 16.32
CA LYS A 91 -4.44 -32.25 17.17
C LYS A 91 -4.75 -31.20 18.25
N GLU A 92 -3.82 -30.29 18.51
CA GLU A 92 -3.89 -29.32 19.60
C GLU A 92 -3.37 -27.96 19.09
N SER A 93 -4.15 -27.34 18.20
CA SER A 93 -3.89 -25.99 17.69
C SER A 93 -4.89 -24.99 18.26
N SER A 94 -4.50 -23.72 18.33
CA SER A 94 -5.44 -22.63 18.56
C SER A 94 -6.42 -22.50 17.38
N LEU A 95 -7.59 -21.89 17.59
CA LEU A 95 -8.58 -21.66 16.53
C LEU A 95 -7.98 -20.89 15.32
N GLU A 96 -7.07 -19.97 15.59
CA GLU A 96 -6.39 -19.14 14.58
C GLU A 96 -5.33 -19.88 13.76
N GLU A 97 -4.91 -21.06 14.22
CA GLU A 97 -3.85 -21.88 13.61
C GLU A 97 -4.33 -23.28 13.22
N GLU A 98 -5.59 -23.61 13.51
CA GLU A 98 -6.17 -24.92 13.20
C GLU A 98 -6.21 -25.15 11.69
N MET A 99 -5.62 -26.27 11.26
CA MET A 99 -5.68 -26.76 9.88
C MET A 99 -6.31 -28.14 9.87
N THR A 100 -7.52 -28.26 9.31
CA THR A 100 -8.19 -29.55 9.15
C THR A 100 -7.68 -30.31 7.93
N GLU A 101 -8.02 -31.60 7.84
CA GLU A 101 -7.67 -32.39 6.65
C GLU A 101 -8.38 -31.87 5.39
N ALA A 102 -9.61 -31.37 5.50
CA ALA A 102 -10.33 -30.78 4.38
C ALA A 102 -9.66 -29.50 3.89
N MET A 103 -9.29 -28.59 4.81
CA MET A 103 -8.53 -27.38 4.52
C MET A 103 -7.20 -27.68 3.83
N PHE A 104 -6.43 -28.63 4.37
CA PHE A 104 -5.15 -29.02 3.80
C PHE A 104 -5.32 -29.56 2.37
N ASN A 105 -6.27 -30.48 2.17
CA ASN A 105 -6.52 -31.07 0.85
C ASN A 105 -6.98 -30.02 -0.17
N TYR A 106 -7.81 -29.06 0.25
CA TYR A 106 -8.20 -27.93 -0.58
C TYR A 106 -6.98 -27.08 -0.98
N CYS A 107 -6.13 -26.71 -0.02
CA CYS A 107 -4.92 -25.93 -0.29
C CYS A 107 -3.99 -26.62 -1.28
N ILE A 108 -3.78 -27.93 -1.14
CA ILE A 108 -2.95 -28.69 -2.09
C ILE A 108 -3.56 -28.67 -3.49
N LYS A 109 -4.88 -28.82 -3.62
CA LYS A 109 -5.56 -28.74 -4.93
C LYS A 109 -5.44 -27.36 -5.56
N GLU A 110 -5.61 -26.30 -4.77
CA GLU A 110 -5.42 -24.93 -5.24
C GLU A 110 -3.97 -24.67 -5.65
N LEU A 111 -3.00 -25.12 -4.87
CA LEU A 111 -1.58 -25.00 -5.18
C LEU A 111 -1.19 -25.78 -6.45
N GLN A 112 -1.74 -26.98 -6.66
CA GLN A 112 -1.54 -27.75 -7.89
C GLN A 112 -2.10 -26.99 -9.10
N HIS A 113 -3.31 -26.46 -9.00
CA HIS A 113 -3.91 -25.65 -10.06
C HIS A 113 -3.08 -24.39 -10.36
N ARG A 114 -2.61 -23.68 -9.33
CA ARG A 114 -1.72 -22.52 -9.51
C ARG A 114 -0.39 -22.91 -10.16
N ALA A 115 0.18 -24.06 -9.79
CA ALA A 115 1.42 -24.55 -10.37
C ALA A 115 1.29 -24.91 -11.85
N GLU A 116 0.15 -25.51 -12.26
CA GLU A 116 -0.14 -25.83 -13.67
C GLU A 116 -0.23 -24.57 -14.55
N ASN A 117 -0.68 -23.45 -14.00
CA ASN A 117 -0.83 -22.17 -14.71
C ASN A 117 0.31 -21.18 -14.44
N PHE A 118 1.35 -21.58 -13.71
CA PHE A 118 2.40 -20.66 -13.25
C PHE A 118 3.22 -20.07 -14.39
N ASP A 119 3.48 -20.85 -15.44
CA ASP A 119 4.24 -20.40 -16.62
C ASP A 119 3.53 -19.29 -17.40
N ASP A 120 2.20 -19.24 -17.32
CA ASP A 120 1.37 -18.20 -17.93
C ASP A 120 1.18 -16.98 -17.01
N SER A 121 1.58 -17.08 -15.72
CA SER A 121 1.43 -15.99 -14.76
C SER A 121 2.29 -14.78 -15.17
N PRO A 122 1.70 -13.58 -15.30
CA PRO A 122 2.45 -12.38 -15.63
C PRO A 122 3.62 -12.18 -14.68
N ARG A 123 4.84 -12.28 -15.21
CA ARG A 123 6.08 -12.09 -14.44
C ARG A 123 6.19 -13.03 -13.22
N GLY A 124 5.59 -14.22 -13.27
CA GLY A 124 5.61 -15.19 -12.16
C GLY A 124 4.93 -14.67 -10.89
N ALA A 125 3.91 -13.83 -11.04
CA ALA A 125 3.13 -13.28 -9.94
C ALA A 125 2.34 -14.38 -9.20
N ILE A 126 2.23 -14.23 -7.89
CA ILE A 126 1.49 -15.12 -7.00
C ILE A 126 0.64 -14.26 -6.07
N GLN A 127 -0.68 -14.44 -6.12
CA GLN A 127 -1.62 -13.81 -5.20
C GLN A 127 -1.49 -14.44 -3.81
N VAL A 128 -1.32 -13.61 -2.78
CA VAL A 128 -1.05 -14.04 -1.41
C VAL A 128 -2.27 -13.90 -0.50
N PHE A 129 -2.90 -12.71 -0.50
CA PHE A 129 -4.03 -12.39 0.36
C PHE A 129 -5.15 -11.71 -0.42
N PRO A 130 -6.40 -11.77 0.07
CA PRO A 130 -7.51 -10.96 -0.43
C PRO A 130 -7.20 -9.46 -0.44
N GLY A 131 -7.86 -8.71 -1.32
CA GLY A 131 -7.40 -7.37 -1.69
C GLY A 131 -6.11 -7.43 -2.51
N ASP A 132 -5.89 -8.54 -3.23
CA ASP A 132 -4.83 -8.83 -4.19
C ASP A 132 -3.43 -8.30 -3.86
N VAL A 133 -2.90 -8.76 -2.74
CA VAL A 133 -1.45 -8.69 -2.49
C VAL A 133 -0.74 -9.70 -3.41
N GLN A 134 0.09 -9.22 -4.33
CA GLN A 134 0.87 -10.07 -5.24
C GLN A 134 2.35 -10.09 -4.82
N LYS A 135 3.03 -11.22 -4.99
CA LYS A 135 4.49 -11.33 -4.88
C LYS A 135 5.07 -11.98 -6.13
N SER A 136 6.29 -11.62 -6.49
CA SER A 136 7.08 -12.33 -7.50
C SER A 136 8.57 -12.35 -7.13
N ASP A 137 9.20 -13.50 -7.35
CA ASP A 137 10.64 -13.71 -7.20
C ASP A 137 11.38 -13.69 -8.55
N THR A 138 10.67 -13.54 -9.66
CA THR A 138 11.21 -13.63 -11.04
C THR A 138 10.86 -12.43 -11.91
N ALA A 139 10.03 -11.50 -11.43
CA ALA A 139 9.59 -10.33 -12.20
C ALA A 139 10.74 -9.44 -12.65
N ILE A 140 11.74 -9.26 -11.78
CA ILE A 140 12.93 -8.44 -12.01
C ILE A 140 14.12 -9.35 -12.26
N SER A 141 14.81 -9.10 -13.37
CA SER A 141 15.97 -9.90 -13.76
C SER A 141 17.17 -9.64 -12.84
N GLU A 142 18.05 -10.64 -12.72
CA GLU A 142 19.32 -10.48 -12.01
C GLU A 142 20.20 -9.37 -12.63
N GLU A 143 20.12 -9.17 -13.94
CA GLU A 143 20.82 -8.07 -14.63
C GLU A 143 20.31 -6.70 -14.17
N THR A 144 18.99 -6.52 -14.09
CA THR A 144 18.36 -5.29 -13.57
C THR A 144 18.73 -5.08 -12.11
N ARG A 145 18.73 -6.13 -11.28
CA ARG A 145 19.14 -6.07 -9.87
C ARG A 145 20.59 -5.63 -9.68
N LEU A 146 21.52 -6.26 -10.41
CA LEU A 146 22.94 -5.91 -10.36
C LEU A 146 23.19 -4.50 -10.91
N SER A 147 22.42 -4.08 -11.92
CA SER A 147 22.47 -2.71 -12.42
C SER A 147 21.94 -1.71 -11.40
N LEU A 148 20.85 -2.03 -10.69
CA LEU A 148 20.35 -1.20 -9.59
C LEU A 148 21.42 -1.03 -8.50
N LEU A 149 22.00 -2.13 -8.03
CA LEU A 149 23.09 -2.12 -7.05
C LEU A 149 24.27 -1.24 -7.46
N ARG A 150 24.65 -1.25 -8.73
CA ARG A 150 25.72 -0.39 -9.24
C ARG A 150 25.30 1.08 -9.28
N CYS A 151 24.08 1.37 -9.74
CA CYS A 151 23.61 2.73 -9.97
C CYS A 151 23.25 3.49 -8.68
N VAL A 152 22.95 2.77 -7.58
CA VAL A 152 22.69 3.40 -6.27
C VAL A 152 23.96 3.70 -5.47
N ARG A 153 25.09 3.04 -5.74
CA ARG A 153 26.36 3.27 -5.01
C ARG A 153 26.78 4.74 -4.90
N PRO A 154 26.67 5.58 -5.95
CA PRO A 154 27.01 7.00 -5.82
C PRO A 154 26.14 7.77 -4.82
N LEU A 155 24.94 7.28 -4.51
CA LEU A 155 24.05 7.83 -3.48
C LEU A 155 24.37 7.28 -2.08
N GLU A 156 24.84 6.03 -2.01
CA GLU A 156 25.19 5.34 -0.75
C GLU A 156 26.58 5.75 -0.22
N ASP A 157 27.58 5.77 -1.12
CA ASP A 157 29.01 5.95 -0.83
C ASP A 157 29.38 7.44 -0.73
N VAL A 158 28.52 8.23 -0.09
CA VAL A 158 28.79 9.64 0.21
C VAL A 158 29.50 9.78 1.56
N PRO A 159 30.29 10.86 1.77
CA PRO A 159 30.85 11.16 3.09
C PRO A 159 29.78 11.17 4.19
N GLU A 160 30.11 10.71 5.40
CA GLU A 160 29.13 10.51 6.49
C GLU A 160 28.26 11.74 6.78
N HIS A 161 28.85 12.95 6.75
CA HIS A 161 28.12 14.21 6.97
C HIS A 161 27.12 14.55 5.85
N LYS A 162 27.20 13.88 4.70
CA LYS A 162 26.26 14.00 3.57
C LYS A 162 25.21 12.90 3.55
N LYS A 163 25.36 11.84 4.35
CA LYS A 163 24.35 10.78 4.43
C LYS A 163 23.06 11.35 5.00
N ASP A 164 21.96 11.00 4.35
CA ASP A 164 20.64 11.44 4.73
C ASP A 164 19.95 10.39 5.60
N TRP A 165 20.28 10.41 6.89
CA TRP A 165 19.65 9.51 7.86
C TRP A 165 18.21 9.94 8.14
N HIS A 166 17.27 9.01 7.97
CA HIS A 166 15.85 9.25 8.17
C HIS A 166 15.57 9.74 9.61
N PRO A 167 14.77 10.80 9.79
CA PRO A 167 14.45 11.34 11.11
C PRO A 167 13.89 10.28 12.07
N GLY A 168 14.39 10.25 13.31
CA GLY A 168 13.92 9.32 14.34
C GLY A 168 14.31 7.85 14.14
N SER A 169 15.08 7.51 13.10
CA SER A 169 15.54 6.12 12.83
C SER A 169 16.73 5.68 13.68
N ASN A 170 17.28 6.58 14.51
CA ASN A 170 18.55 6.37 15.22
C ASN A 170 19.71 5.98 14.27
N GLY A 171 19.77 6.56 13.06
CA GLY A 171 20.81 6.26 12.07
C GLY A 171 20.81 4.80 11.61
N LYS A 172 19.63 4.18 11.52
CA LYS A 172 19.43 2.84 10.96
C LYS A 172 18.78 2.88 9.58
N VAL A 173 18.10 3.96 9.20
CA VAL A 173 17.42 4.08 7.90
C VAL A 173 18.08 5.21 7.11
N LEU A 174 18.71 4.85 5.99
CA LEU A 174 19.37 5.76 5.08
C LEU A 174 18.47 6.04 3.86
N ASP A 175 18.06 7.30 3.71
CA ASP A 175 17.25 7.76 2.58
C ASP A 175 18.18 8.06 1.39
N LEU A 176 18.01 7.36 0.26
CA LEU A 176 18.78 7.61 -0.96
C LEU A 176 18.01 8.51 -1.93
N VAL A 177 16.73 8.17 -2.14
CA VAL A 177 15.74 8.99 -2.84
C VAL A 177 14.48 8.93 -1.99
N HIS A 178 14.10 10.04 -1.35
CA HIS A 178 12.93 10.06 -0.49
C HIS A 178 11.96 11.16 -0.94
N PRO A 179 10.68 10.83 -1.21
CA PRO A 179 9.72 11.79 -1.75
C PRO A 179 9.35 12.92 -0.79
N SER A 180 9.67 12.77 0.51
CA SER A 180 9.51 13.83 1.52
C SER A 180 10.67 14.82 1.57
N LEU A 181 11.73 14.65 0.78
CA LEU A 181 12.77 15.66 0.61
C LEU A 181 12.46 16.44 -0.68
N PHE A 182 12.41 17.77 -0.59
CA PHE A 182 11.90 18.66 -1.65
C PHE A 182 10.47 18.32 -2.14
N PRO A 183 9.50 18.04 -1.25
CA PRO A 183 8.10 17.87 -1.66
C PRO A 183 7.55 19.20 -2.21
N LEU A 184 6.36 19.18 -2.80
CA LEU A 184 5.58 20.42 -2.95
C LEU A 184 5.23 20.94 -1.56
N ILE A 185 5.41 22.24 -1.35
CA ILE A 185 5.09 22.98 -0.13
C ILE A 185 4.12 24.08 -0.52
N TYR A 186 2.87 23.96 -0.11
CA TYR A 186 1.86 24.96 -0.41
C TYR A 186 2.21 26.31 0.21
N GLY A 187 2.03 27.41 -0.54
CA GLY A 187 2.44 28.75 -0.11
C GLY A 187 3.94 29.04 -0.25
N THR A 188 4.78 28.08 -0.67
CA THR A 188 6.24 28.26 -0.82
C THR A 188 6.75 27.82 -2.19
N SER A 189 6.41 26.61 -2.63
CA SER A 189 6.87 26.06 -3.90
C SER A 189 6.39 26.87 -5.10
N ARG A 190 7.21 26.91 -6.14
CA ARG A 190 6.83 27.52 -7.42
C ARG A 190 6.29 26.47 -8.39
N ILE A 191 5.17 26.77 -9.03
CA ILE A 191 4.47 25.92 -9.98
C ILE A 191 4.28 26.66 -11.30
N LEU A 192 4.44 25.96 -12.42
CA LEU A 192 4.21 26.50 -13.75
C LEU A 192 2.70 26.73 -13.95
N PRO A 193 2.28 27.79 -14.65
CA PRO A 193 0.86 28.09 -14.84
C PRO A 193 0.18 27.11 -15.80
N VAL A 194 -1.11 26.87 -15.62
CA VAL A 194 -1.93 26.06 -16.53
C VAL A 194 -1.81 26.56 -17.98
N GLY A 195 -1.55 25.63 -18.91
CA GLY A 195 -1.32 25.90 -20.33
C GLY A 195 0.14 26.16 -20.71
N ALA A 196 1.06 26.26 -19.75
CA ALA A 196 2.49 26.35 -20.02
C ALA A 196 3.07 25.00 -20.50
N ALA A 197 4.21 25.05 -21.19
CA ALA A 197 5.02 23.86 -21.41
C ALA A 197 5.45 23.27 -20.06
N ALA A 198 5.29 21.97 -19.89
CA ALA A 198 5.68 21.29 -18.67
C ALA A 198 7.20 21.10 -18.59
N THR A 199 7.70 20.93 -17.37
CA THR A 199 9.09 20.55 -17.13
C THR A 199 9.36 19.14 -17.66
N THR A 200 10.43 18.93 -18.42
CA THR A 200 10.87 17.61 -18.91
C THR A 200 12.18 17.17 -18.27
N LEU A 201 12.59 15.94 -18.53
CA LEU A 201 13.84 15.38 -18.04
C LEU A 201 15.09 16.15 -18.54
N GLU A 202 15.02 16.69 -19.76
CA GLU A 202 16.12 17.37 -20.43
C GLU A 202 16.32 18.81 -19.94
N ASP A 203 15.22 19.51 -19.64
CA ASP A 203 15.23 20.95 -19.33
C ASP A 203 14.97 21.27 -17.85
N CYS A 204 14.68 20.29 -16.99
CA CYS A 204 14.27 20.54 -15.60
C CYS A 204 15.20 21.49 -14.83
N ALA A 205 16.52 21.31 -14.94
CA ALA A 205 17.47 22.16 -14.22
C ALA A 205 17.41 23.62 -14.68
N GLN A 206 17.04 23.87 -15.94
CA GLN A 206 16.91 25.21 -16.53
C GLN A 206 15.68 25.95 -15.99
N HIS A 207 14.60 25.20 -15.69
CA HIS A 207 13.35 25.73 -15.14
C HIS A 207 13.38 25.94 -13.62
N CYS A 208 14.48 25.60 -12.93
CA CYS A 208 14.59 25.80 -11.48
C CYS A 208 14.40 27.28 -11.11
N GLY A 209 13.41 27.58 -10.28
CA GLY A 209 13.03 28.97 -9.94
C GLY A 209 11.87 29.55 -10.74
N GLU A 210 11.44 28.90 -11.83
CA GLU A 210 10.33 29.37 -12.65
C GLU A 210 8.96 29.05 -12.03
N GLY A 211 7.92 29.73 -12.53
CA GLY A 211 6.55 29.58 -12.04
C GLY A 211 6.17 30.57 -10.94
N GLU A 212 4.92 30.47 -10.50
CA GLU A 212 4.31 31.29 -9.46
C GLU A 212 4.25 30.51 -8.14
N VAL A 213 4.26 31.22 -7.01
CA VAL A 213 4.10 30.55 -5.71
C VAL A 213 2.70 29.93 -5.65
N ILE A 214 2.65 28.62 -5.45
CA ILE A 214 1.38 27.91 -5.36
C ILE A 214 0.60 28.41 -4.13
N PRO A 215 -0.70 28.74 -4.25
CA PRO A 215 -1.49 29.19 -3.10
C PRO A 215 -1.72 28.04 -2.10
N VAL A 216 -1.93 28.40 -0.82
CA VAL A 216 -2.37 27.44 0.18
C VAL A 216 -3.83 27.06 -0.09
N PRO A 217 -4.14 25.77 -0.33
CA PRO A 217 -5.51 25.34 -0.59
C PRO A 217 -6.35 25.48 0.67
N SER A 218 -7.65 25.71 0.48
CA SER A 218 -8.60 25.64 1.58
C SER A 218 -8.79 24.18 2.02
N LEU A 219 -9.01 23.96 3.32
CA LEU A 219 -9.38 22.64 3.80
C LEU A 219 -10.68 22.20 3.14
N PRO A 220 -10.72 21.00 2.52
CA PRO A 220 -11.91 20.54 1.84
C PRO A 220 -13.05 20.28 2.83
N GLN A 221 -14.27 20.65 2.44
CA GLN A 221 -15.47 20.20 3.16
C GLN A 221 -15.68 18.73 2.85
N LEU A 222 -15.48 17.87 3.84
CA LEU A 222 -15.66 16.43 3.67
C LEU A 222 -17.16 16.10 3.72
N PRO A 223 -17.68 15.29 2.78
CA PRO A 223 -19.08 14.87 2.79
C PRO A 223 -19.38 14.07 4.07
N PRO A 224 -20.62 14.12 4.58
CA PRO A 224 -20.99 13.35 5.76
C PRO A 224 -20.78 11.85 5.54
N ARG A 225 -20.23 11.21 6.58
CA ARG A 225 -19.91 9.80 6.68
C ARG A 225 -21.22 8.99 6.69
N ASN A 226 -21.59 8.42 5.55
CA ASN A 226 -22.73 7.50 5.37
C ASN A 226 -24.11 8.01 5.78
N GLY A 227 -24.58 9.20 5.38
CA GLY A 227 -25.97 9.62 5.60
C GLY A 227 -26.49 9.69 7.06
N TRP A 228 -25.70 9.25 8.05
CA TRP A 228 -26.06 9.08 9.46
C TRP A 228 -24.95 9.53 10.42
N ARG A 229 -23.68 9.64 10.00
CA ARG A 229 -22.59 10.18 10.83
C ARG A 229 -21.94 11.40 10.15
N MET A 230 -21.95 12.55 10.82
CA MET A 230 -21.30 13.76 10.31
C MET A 230 -19.80 13.72 10.65
N TYR A 231 -18.93 14.22 9.77
CA TYR A 231 -17.50 14.44 10.10
C TYR A 231 -17.42 15.31 11.36
N GLN A 232 -16.75 14.81 12.40
CA GLN A 232 -16.53 15.57 13.63
C GLN A 232 -15.22 16.35 13.53
N PRO A 233 -15.10 17.51 14.20
CA PRO A 233 -13.85 18.28 14.22
C PRO A 233 -12.60 17.52 14.72
N ALA A 234 -12.79 16.37 15.36
CA ALA A 234 -11.71 15.50 15.85
C ALA A 234 -11.26 14.43 14.85
N ASP A 235 -12.00 14.23 13.74
CA ASP A 235 -11.66 13.24 12.73
C ASP A 235 -10.41 13.69 11.94
N PRO A 236 -9.46 12.78 11.65
CA PRO A 236 -8.28 13.14 10.90
C PRO A 236 -8.64 13.51 9.45
N ILE A 237 -8.04 14.60 8.97
CA ILE A 237 -8.24 15.09 7.61
C ILE A 237 -7.29 14.33 6.67
N PRO A 238 -7.82 13.58 5.68
CA PRO A 238 -7.03 12.71 4.80
C PRO A 238 -6.28 13.46 3.69
N TYR A 239 -6.45 14.78 3.62
CA TYR A 239 -5.72 15.69 2.73
C TYR A 239 -4.66 16.46 3.53
N SER A 240 -3.58 16.87 2.87
CA SER A 240 -2.66 17.90 3.39
C SER A 240 -2.88 19.20 2.65
N THR A 241 -2.89 20.30 3.41
CA THR A 241 -2.83 21.67 2.86
C THR A 241 -1.43 22.26 2.90
N ASP A 242 -0.46 21.51 3.45
CA ASP A 242 0.91 21.97 3.65
C ASP A 242 1.86 21.32 2.64
N PHE A 243 1.70 20.01 2.39
CA PHE A 243 2.64 19.24 1.59
C PHE A 243 1.98 18.28 0.58
N GLN A 244 2.71 17.98 -0.50
CA GLN A 244 2.37 16.90 -1.43
C GLN A 244 3.64 16.26 -2.01
N TRP A 245 3.67 14.93 -2.07
CA TRP A 245 4.69 14.23 -2.84
C TRP A 245 4.50 14.43 -4.35
N LEU A 246 5.61 14.67 -5.06
CA LEU A 246 5.63 14.91 -6.50
C LEU A 246 5.95 13.59 -7.25
N PRO A 247 4.98 12.96 -7.93
CA PRO A 247 5.28 11.87 -8.87
C PRO A 247 6.07 12.38 -10.09
N CYS A 248 6.78 11.49 -10.75
CA CYS A 248 7.25 11.71 -12.12
C CYS A 248 6.24 11.15 -13.13
N GLU A 249 6.27 11.70 -14.34
CA GLU A 249 5.45 11.24 -15.47
C GLU A 249 6.17 10.12 -16.22
N VAL A 250 5.45 9.06 -16.55
CA VAL A 250 5.97 7.86 -17.21
C VAL A 250 5.11 7.52 -18.41
N ASP A 251 5.68 7.56 -19.61
CA ASP A 251 5.04 7.08 -20.83
C ASP A 251 5.11 5.56 -20.91
N ILE A 252 3.95 4.91 -20.95
CA ILE A 252 3.80 3.45 -21.09
C ILE A 252 3.16 3.05 -22.44
N SER A 253 3.02 3.99 -23.37
CA SER A 253 2.45 3.75 -24.70
C SER A 253 3.36 2.90 -25.60
N GLY A 254 4.68 2.91 -25.34
CA GLY A 254 5.69 2.14 -26.04
C GLY A 254 5.79 0.66 -25.62
N GLU A 255 6.89 0.01 -26.02
CA GLU A 255 7.26 -1.35 -25.58
C GLU A 255 7.88 -1.36 -24.17
N LYS A 256 8.56 -0.27 -23.82
CA LYS A 256 9.15 -0.06 -22.49
C LYS A 256 8.65 1.26 -21.91
N PRO A 257 8.40 1.32 -20.59
CA PRO A 257 8.14 2.58 -19.89
C PRO A 257 9.29 3.57 -20.08
N ARG A 258 8.95 4.85 -20.21
CA ARG A 258 9.93 5.94 -20.30
C ARG A 258 9.57 7.06 -19.34
N ILE A 259 10.49 7.41 -18.46
CA ILE A 259 10.31 8.54 -17.54
C ILE A 259 10.48 9.83 -18.34
N LEU A 260 9.47 10.69 -18.31
CA LEU A 260 9.42 11.95 -19.06
C LEU A 260 9.87 13.16 -18.25
N THR A 261 9.75 13.10 -16.92
CA THR A 261 10.07 14.20 -16.00
C THR A 261 11.00 13.74 -14.89
N TYR A 262 11.67 14.65 -14.21
CA TYR A 262 12.63 14.27 -13.17
C TYR A 262 11.94 13.52 -12.02
N ILE A 263 12.60 12.50 -11.46
CA ILE A 263 12.23 11.88 -10.19
C ILE A 263 12.59 12.88 -9.09
N ASN A 264 11.63 13.19 -8.21
CA ASN A 264 11.87 14.13 -7.13
C ASN A 264 13.13 13.75 -6.33
N ASN A 265 13.98 14.75 -6.07
CA ASN A 265 15.26 14.60 -5.38
C ASN A 265 16.33 13.72 -6.09
N LEU A 266 16.19 13.40 -7.39
CA LEU A 266 17.19 12.63 -8.14
C LEU A 266 17.63 13.33 -9.44
N HIS A 267 18.89 13.77 -9.51
CA HIS A 267 19.38 14.59 -10.63
C HIS A 267 19.54 13.76 -11.92
N PRO A 268 18.82 14.07 -13.01
CA PRO A 268 18.81 13.23 -14.21
C PRO A 268 20.15 13.19 -14.96
N LYS A 269 20.87 14.32 -15.04
CA LYS A 269 22.21 14.35 -15.67
C LYS A 269 23.28 13.57 -14.89
N HIS A 270 23.16 13.48 -13.56
CA HIS A 270 24.16 12.79 -12.72
C HIS A 270 23.87 11.29 -12.60
N HIS A 271 22.60 10.90 -12.69
CA HIS A 271 22.16 9.51 -12.51
C HIS A 271 21.35 8.95 -13.70
N PRO A 272 21.76 9.15 -14.97
CA PRO A 272 20.96 8.73 -16.13
C PRO A 272 20.73 7.21 -16.18
N ASP A 273 21.73 6.43 -15.77
CA ASP A 273 21.64 4.96 -15.72
C ASP A 273 20.63 4.52 -14.64
N LEU A 274 20.52 5.24 -13.52
CA LEU A 274 19.54 4.91 -12.48
C LEU A 274 18.10 5.13 -12.98
N TYR A 275 17.85 6.18 -13.77
CA TYR A 275 16.53 6.37 -14.41
C TYR A 275 16.17 5.19 -15.32
N THR A 276 17.12 4.72 -16.13
CA THR A 276 16.90 3.54 -16.99
C THR A 276 16.61 2.29 -16.18
N VAL A 277 17.29 2.08 -15.05
CA VAL A 277 17.00 0.95 -14.16
C VAL A 277 15.63 1.08 -13.49
N VAL A 278 15.22 2.30 -13.08
CA VAL A 278 13.89 2.54 -12.53
C VAL A 278 12.81 2.24 -13.58
N GLU A 279 13.01 2.61 -14.85
CA GLU A 279 12.12 2.23 -15.96
C GLU A 279 11.97 0.71 -16.08
N ASP A 280 13.06 -0.05 -15.99
CA ASP A 280 13.01 -1.53 -16.03
C ASP A 280 12.26 -2.12 -14.83
N VAL A 281 12.39 -1.52 -13.63
CA VAL A 281 11.64 -1.95 -12.44
C VAL A 281 10.15 -1.59 -12.58
N ILE A 282 9.81 -0.41 -13.09
CA ILE A 282 8.42 -0.03 -13.42
C ILE A 282 7.84 -1.01 -14.45
N ALA A 283 8.60 -1.39 -15.48
CA ALA A 283 8.16 -2.36 -16.49
C ALA A 283 7.86 -3.73 -15.89
N ALA A 284 8.59 -4.14 -14.85
CA ALA A 284 8.32 -5.36 -14.11
C ALA A 284 7.10 -5.21 -13.17
N ALA A 285 6.88 -4.03 -12.60
CA ALA A 285 5.78 -3.76 -11.67
C ALA A 285 4.41 -3.62 -12.36
N ILE A 286 4.35 -3.12 -13.61
CA ILE A 286 3.09 -2.87 -14.33
C ILE A 286 2.15 -4.10 -14.33
N PRO A 287 2.57 -5.30 -14.78
CA PRO A 287 1.67 -6.45 -14.79
C PRO A 287 1.21 -6.87 -13.39
N LEU A 288 2.06 -6.70 -12.38
CA LEU A 288 1.70 -7.00 -10.99
C LEU A 288 0.69 -5.97 -10.46
N TRP A 289 0.82 -4.68 -10.78
CA TRP A 289 -0.18 -3.67 -10.46
C TRP A 289 -1.51 -3.92 -11.17
N GLU A 290 -1.48 -4.36 -12.41
CA GLU A 290 -2.69 -4.75 -13.16
C GLU A 290 -3.45 -5.86 -12.43
N LEU A 291 -2.75 -6.92 -12.01
CA LEU A 291 -3.32 -7.99 -11.17
C LEU A 291 -3.82 -7.46 -9.81
N THR A 292 -3.05 -6.57 -9.17
CA THR A 292 -3.38 -5.98 -7.86
C THR A 292 -4.67 -5.16 -7.89
N LEU A 293 -4.90 -4.44 -8.98
CA LEU A 293 -6.02 -3.49 -9.13
C LEU A 293 -7.22 -4.07 -9.87
N ALA A 294 -7.06 -5.14 -10.64
CA ALA A 294 -8.13 -5.76 -11.42
C ALA A 294 -9.40 -6.08 -10.60
N PRO A 295 -9.32 -6.71 -9.40
CA PRO A 295 -10.51 -6.96 -8.59
C PRO A 295 -11.21 -5.68 -8.11
N LEU A 296 -10.51 -4.55 -8.12
CA LEU A 296 -11.01 -3.26 -7.63
C LEU A 296 -11.66 -2.41 -8.73
N GLN A 297 -11.69 -2.89 -9.99
CA GLN A 297 -12.36 -2.18 -11.09
C GLN A 297 -13.89 -2.25 -11.05
N SER A 298 -14.45 -3.37 -10.56
CA SER A 298 -15.89 -3.61 -10.64
C SER A 298 -16.66 -2.97 -9.48
N ASP A 299 -17.66 -2.17 -9.81
CA ASP A 299 -18.55 -1.51 -8.83
C ASP A 299 -19.59 -2.44 -8.21
N SER A 300 -19.78 -3.63 -8.78
CA SER A 300 -20.71 -4.63 -8.26
C SER A 300 -20.39 -5.05 -6.84
N GLY A 301 -19.20 -4.70 -6.33
CA GLY A 301 -18.71 -5.26 -5.09
C GLY A 301 -18.78 -6.78 -5.16
N SER A 302 -18.65 -7.37 -6.37
CA SER A 302 -18.58 -8.82 -6.56
C SER A 302 -17.63 -9.34 -5.51
N SER A 303 -18.18 -10.06 -4.53
CA SER A 303 -17.46 -10.54 -3.38
C SER A 303 -16.14 -11.10 -3.87
N ILE A 304 -15.01 -10.59 -3.35
CA ILE A 304 -13.72 -11.25 -3.56
C ILE A 304 -13.97 -12.74 -3.32
N PRO A 305 -13.71 -13.62 -4.31
CA PRO A 305 -14.12 -15.01 -4.22
C PRO A 305 -13.62 -15.66 -2.93
N ARG A 306 -14.49 -16.44 -2.28
CA ARG A 306 -14.25 -17.02 -0.97
C ARG A 306 -14.00 -18.51 -1.08
N ARG A 307 -12.99 -19.00 -0.35
CA ARG A 307 -12.73 -20.45 -0.20
C ARG A 307 -13.71 -21.07 0.77
N ILE A 308 -14.14 -20.29 1.77
CA ILE A 308 -15.09 -20.71 2.79
C ILE A 308 -16.22 -19.67 2.83
N PRO A 309 -17.32 -19.87 2.08
CA PRO A 309 -18.51 -19.04 2.23
C PRO A 309 -19.15 -19.30 3.59
N TYR A 310 -19.64 -18.24 4.23
CA TYR A 310 -20.32 -18.33 5.53
C TYR A 310 -21.54 -17.40 5.51
N THR A 311 -22.73 -18.00 5.45
CA THR A 311 -24.01 -17.28 5.29
C THR A 311 -24.93 -17.43 6.49
N ALA A 312 -24.66 -18.39 7.37
CA ALA A 312 -25.42 -18.60 8.60
C ALA A 312 -24.55 -19.27 9.65
N ALA A 313 -24.83 -18.97 10.92
CA ALA A 313 -24.26 -19.67 12.05
C ALA A 313 -24.96 -21.01 12.26
N GLU A 314 -24.16 -22.08 12.36
CA GLU A 314 -24.60 -23.44 12.60
C GLU A 314 -24.10 -23.89 13.98
N TYR A 315 -24.90 -24.67 14.70
CA TYR A 315 -24.59 -25.15 16.04
C TYR A 315 -24.80 -26.67 16.13
N ASP A 316 -23.87 -27.36 16.79
CA ASP A 316 -23.98 -28.79 17.11
C ASP A 316 -23.20 -29.09 18.40
N PRO A 317 -23.88 -29.39 19.53
CA PRO A 317 -25.32 -29.56 19.65
C PRO A 317 -26.10 -28.24 19.50
N ASP A 318 -27.37 -28.30 19.06
CA ASP A 318 -28.31 -27.17 19.06
C ASP A 318 -29.55 -27.46 19.91
N PRO A 319 -29.47 -27.26 21.24
CA PRO A 319 -30.56 -27.61 22.14
C PRO A 319 -31.86 -26.85 21.90
N ALA A 320 -31.84 -25.69 21.24
CA ALA A 320 -33.08 -24.97 20.98
C ALA A 320 -33.86 -25.56 19.79
N ASN A 321 -33.16 -26.19 18.87
CA ASN A 321 -33.77 -26.97 17.80
C ASN A 321 -34.11 -28.40 18.29
N ASP A 322 -33.26 -28.97 19.15
CA ASP A 322 -33.37 -30.35 19.60
C ASP A 322 -34.34 -30.55 20.79
N THR A 323 -34.61 -29.50 21.58
CA THR A 323 -35.50 -29.57 22.74
C THR A 323 -36.64 -28.56 22.66
N PRO A 324 -37.87 -28.93 23.10
CA PRO A 324 -39.00 -28.02 23.04
C PRO A 324 -38.86 -26.89 24.06
N HIS A 325 -39.14 -25.67 23.61
CA HIS A 325 -39.28 -24.51 24.50
C HIS A 325 -40.28 -24.80 25.63
N PRO A 326 -40.02 -24.35 26.88
CA PRO A 326 -40.95 -24.46 27.99
C PRO A 326 -42.34 -23.93 27.62
N LYS A 327 -43.40 -24.63 28.02
CA LYS A 327 -44.79 -24.14 27.91
C LYS A 327 -45.27 -23.67 29.27
N GLN A 328 -46.11 -22.65 29.28
CA GLN A 328 -46.78 -22.18 30.50
C GLN A 328 -47.82 -23.21 30.93
N GLU A 329 -47.75 -23.63 32.19
CA GLU A 329 -48.70 -24.57 32.78
C GLU A 329 -49.98 -23.84 33.24
N GLU A 330 -51.12 -24.55 33.35
CA GLU A 330 -52.45 -23.93 33.58
C GLU A 330 -52.54 -23.07 34.87
N ASP A 331 -51.76 -23.39 35.90
CA ASP A 331 -51.75 -22.70 37.21
C ASP A 331 -50.41 -21.98 37.49
N GLU A 332 -49.57 -21.80 36.47
CA GLU A 332 -48.24 -21.21 36.62
C GLU A 332 -48.29 -19.68 36.55
N ASP A 333 -47.70 -19.04 37.57
CA ASP A 333 -47.49 -17.61 37.62
C ASP A 333 -46.55 -17.15 36.49
N GLU A 334 -46.86 -16.00 35.89
CA GLU A 334 -46.12 -15.45 34.74
C GLU A 334 -44.64 -15.25 35.04
N ASP A 335 -44.29 -14.81 36.25
CA ASP A 335 -42.88 -14.61 36.64
C ASP A 335 -42.13 -15.95 36.73
N VAL A 336 -42.82 -17.01 37.15
CA VAL A 336 -42.24 -18.37 37.25
C VAL A 336 -42.04 -18.97 35.86
N TYR A 337 -43.01 -18.78 34.96
CA TYR A 337 -42.88 -19.17 33.56
C TYR A 337 -41.72 -18.44 32.87
N ASN A 338 -41.62 -17.11 33.05
CA ASN A 338 -40.55 -16.29 32.49
C ASN A 338 -39.17 -16.76 32.99
N ALA A 339 -39.02 -17.00 34.31
CA ALA A 339 -37.77 -17.50 34.87
C ALA A 339 -37.34 -18.88 34.31
N ARG A 340 -38.31 -19.77 34.00
CA ARG A 340 -38.01 -21.06 33.33
C ARG A 340 -37.58 -20.86 31.87
N CYS A 341 -38.20 -19.93 31.16
CA CYS A 341 -37.84 -19.61 29.79
C CYS A 341 -36.44 -19.00 29.72
N GLU A 342 -36.11 -18.09 30.64
CA GLU A 342 -34.76 -17.52 30.79
C GLU A 342 -33.73 -18.61 31.12
N ALA A 343 -34.01 -19.51 32.08
CA ALA A 343 -33.11 -20.60 32.43
C ALA A 343 -32.90 -21.60 31.27
N TRP A 344 -33.96 -21.92 30.52
CA TRP A 344 -33.87 -22.75 29.32
C TRP A 344 -33.05 -22.06 28.23
N SER A 345 -33.32 -20.77 27.97
CA SER A 345 -32.57 -19.98 27.00
C SER A 345 -31.09 -19.91 27.37
N GLN A 346 -30.76 -19.67 28.65
CA GLN A 346 -29.37 -19.64 29.12
C GLN A 346 -28.71 -21.02 28.98
N TRP A 347 -29.40 -22.10 29.34
CA TRP A 347 -28.88 -23.45 29.14
C TRP A 347 -28.62 -23.77 27.66
N CYS A 348 -29.50 -23.33 26.75
CA CYS A 348 -29.25 -23.44 25.32
C CYS A 348 -27.99 -22.68 24.92
N LYS A 349 -27.83 -21.42 25.36
CA LYS A 349 -26.61 -20.63 25.07
C LYS A 349 -25.34 -21.32 25.60
N ASP A 350 -25.37 -21.79 26.85
CA ASP A 350 -24.22 -22.45 27.50
C ASP A 350 -23.85 -23.82 26.90
N THR A 351 -24.77 -24.46 26.18
CA THR A 351 -24.60 -25.82 25.66
C THR A 351 -24.35 -25.85 24.15
N ARG A 352 -24.75 -24.82 23.41
CA ARG A 352 -24.50 -24.74 21.96
C ARG A 352 -23.00 -24.63 21.71
N GLU A 353 -22.52 -25.36 20.72
CA GLU A 353 -21.15 -25.22 20.20
C GLU A 353 -21.24 -24.81 18.74
N VAL A 354 -20.42 -23.83 18.34
CA VAL A 354 -20.42 -23.32 16.96
C VAL A 354 -19.77 -24.36 16.06
N VAL A 355 -20.46 -24.71 14.97
CA VAL A 355 -19.87 -25.54 13.92
C VAL A 355 -18.95 -24.64 13.09
N LEU A 356 -17.65 -24.83 13.25
CA LEU A 356 -16.66 -24.10 12.46
C LEU A 356 -16.75 -24.49 10.99
N PRO A 357 -16.74 -23.51 10.06
CA PRO A 357 -16.97 -23.81 8.66
C PRO A 357 -15.77 -24.55 8.04
N GLU A 358 -16.06 -25.45 7.11
CA GLU A 358 -15.06 -26.18 6.32
C GLU A 358 -15.12 -25.73 4.85
N PRO A 359 -14.01 -25.78 4.11
CA PRO A 359 -14.07 -25.57 2.67
C PRO A 359 -14.84 -26.70 1.99
N GLY A 360 -15.56 -26.35 0.93
CA GLY A 360 -16.21 -27.32 0.05
C GLY A 360 -15.20 -28.10 -0.80
N LYS A 361 -15.70 -28.71 -1.88
CA LYS A 361 -14.83 -29.29 -2.91
C LYS A 361 -14.06 -28.17 -3.60
N PHE A 362 -12.78 -28.38 -3.88
CA PHE A 362 -11.97 -27.41 -4.64
C PHE A 362 -12.58 -27.15 -6.02
N GLU A 363 -12.82 -25.87 -6.28
CA GLU A 363 -13.14 -25.29 -7.58
C GLU A 363 -12.25 -24.04 -7.75
N PRO A 364 -11.66 -23.81 -8.93
CA PRO A 364 -10.92 -22.57 -9.18
C PRO A 364 -11.81 -21.34 -8.92
N LEU A 365 -11.23 -20.36 -8.23
CA LEU A 365 -11.93 -19.10 -7.97
C LEU A 365 -12.12 -18.32 -9.27
N GLU A 366 -13.21 -17.57 -9.38
CA GLU A 366 -13.46 -16.69 -10.52
C GLU A 366 -12.38 -15.60 -10.61
N GLU A 367 -11.78 -15.45 -11.79
CA GLU A 367 -10.79 -14.41 -12.03
C GLU A 367 -11.48 -13.09 -12.39
N PRO A 368 -10.99 -11.94 -11.88
CA PRO A 368 -11.53 -10.65 -12.25
C PRO A 368 -11.28 -10.33 -13.72
N ASP A 369 -12.05 -9.39 -14.27
CA ASP A 369 -11.78 -8.82 -15.59
C ASP A 369 -10.35 -8.25 -15.66
N THR A 370 -9.72 -8.39 -16.81
CA THR A 370 -8.35 -7.91 -17.01
C THR A 370 -8.28 -6.39 -16.98
N LEU A 371 -7.39 -5.84 -16.17
CA LEU A 371 -7.06 -4.41 -16.15
C LEU A 371 -5.87 -4.13 -17.07
N SER A 372 -5.96 -3.08 -17.90
CA SER A 372 -4.79 -2.55 -18.62
C SER A 372 -4.48 -1.12 -18.22
N LEU A 373 -3.33 -0.89 -17.58
CA LEU A 373 -2.86 0.45 -17.25
C LEU A 373 -2.60 1.26 -18.52
N LYS A 374 -2.17 0.60 -19.60
CA LYS A 374 -1.95 1.22 -20.90
C LYS A 374 -3.24 1.77 -21.52
N GLU A 375 -4.36 1.07 -21.36
CA GLU A 375 -5.67 1.56 -21.80
C GLU A 375 -6.19 2.69 -20.92
N LEU A 376 -6.03 2.57 -19.58
CA LEU A 376 -6.40 3.64 -18.65
C LEU A 376 -5.60 4.93 -18.86
N CYS A 377 -4.35 4.82 -19.29
CA CYS A 377 -3.44 5.93 -19.56
C CYS A 377 -3.29 6.24 -21.06
N ALA A 378 -4.26 5.91 -21.90
CA ALA A 378 -4.13 6.11 -23.35
C ALA A 378 -3.90 7.58 -23.77
N GLU A 379 -4.39 8.54 -22.98
CA GLU A 379 -4.36 9.97 -23.28
C GLU A 379 -3.39 10.78 -22.40
N ARG A 380 -2.72 10.13 -21.43
CA ARG A 380 -1.82 10.80 -20.48
C ARG A 380 -0.72 9.86 -19.98
N PRO A 381 0.43 10.38 -19.52
CA PRO A 381 1.41 9.57 -18.82
C PRO A 381 0.86 9.01 -17.49
N LEU A 382 1.47 7.91 -17.06
CA LEU A 382 1.31 7.34 -15.72
C LEU A 382 2.11 8.16 -14.70
N GLN A 383 1.58 8.33 -13.50
CA GLN A 383 2.28 9.05 -12.43
C GLN A 383 2.81 8.09 -11.37
N VAL A 384 4.12 8.13 -11.14
CA VAL A 384 4.81 7.23 -10.19
C VAL A 384 5.68 8.02 -9.23
N ILE A 385 5.52 7.79 -7.93
CA ILE A 385 6.42 8.32 -6.90
C ILE A 385 7.49 7.25 -6.61
N VAL A 386 8.76 7.63 -6.64
CA VAL A 386 9.89 6.72 -6.45
C VAL A 386 10.55 6.98 -5.09
N LYS A 387 10.84 5.91 -4.36
CA LYS A 387 11.57 5.94 -3.09
C LYS A 387 12.65 4.85 -3.08
N LEU A 388 13.87 5.20 -2.69
CA LEU A 388 14.96 4.27 -2.40
C LEU A 388 15.45 4.50 -0.97
N ALA A 389 15.49 3.44 -0.18
CA ALA A 389 15.95 3.51 1.20
C ALA A 389 16.64 2.21 1.60
N ASN A 390 17.63 2.34 2.47
CA ASN A 390 18.33 1.22 3.08
C ASN A 390 18.04 1.19 4.58
N ILE A 391 17.87 -0.01 5.12
CA ILE A 391 18.03 -0.25 6.55
C ILE A 391 19.42 -0.84 6.74
N GLU A 392 20.23 -0.17 7.55
CA GLU A 392 21.62 -0.50 7.86
C GLU A 392 21.71 -0.85 9.35
N LEU A 393 22.13 -2.08 9.66
CA LEU A 393 22.34 -2.57 11.02
C LEU A 393 23.83 -2.77 11.27
N THR A 394 24.27 -2.39 12.46
CA THR A 394 25.67 -2.58 12.90
C THR A 394 25.70 -3.38 14.20
N PRO A 395 26.84 -3.95 14.60
CA PRO A 395 26.96 -4.60 15.90
C PRO A 395 26.52 -3.73 17.09
N GLU A 396 26.67 -2.41 16.99
CA GLU A 396 26.23 -1.43 17.99
C GLU A 396 24.73 -1.11 17.93
N LYS A 397 24.10 -1.31 16.76
CA LYS A 397 22.67 -1.10 16.49
C LYS A 397 22.09 -2.32 15.76
N PRO A 398 22.01 -3.49 16.43
CA PRO A 398 21.83 -4.78 15.76
C PRO A 398 20.38 -5.12 15.41
N GLU A 399 19.41 -4.32 15.85
CA GLU A 399 17.97 -4.61 15.72
C GLU A 399 17.24 -3.44 15.05
N TYR A 400 16.25 -3.74 14.21
CA TYR A 400 15.26 -2.79 13.69
C TYR A 400 13.89 -3.15 14.26
N GLU A 401 13.23 -2.18 14.90
CA GLU A 401 11.99 -2.43 15.68
C GLU A 401 10.74 -2.66 14.82
N GLY A 402 10.85 -2.47 13.51
CA GLY A 402 9.70 -2.46 12.60
C GLY A 402 9.13 -1.06 12.37
N GLY A 403 8.08 -1.00 11.54
CA GLY A 403 7.32 0.21 11.23
C GLY A 403 6.01 0.31 12.01
N SER A 404 5.24 1.36 11.76
CA SER A 404 3.84 1.47 12.20
C SER A 404 2.88 0.94 11.14
N TRP A 405 1.70 0.47 11.55
CA TRP A 405 0.59 0.24 10.61
C TRP A 405 0.21 1.53 9.89
N HIS A 406 0.19 1.53 8.56
CA HIS A 406 -0.18 2.71 7.78
C HIS A 406 -0.66 2.33 6.37
N VAL A 407 -1.24 3.32 5.71
CA VAL A 407 -1.60 3.36 4.28
C VAL A 407 -0.66 4.39 3.63
N GLU A 408 -0.30 4.20 2.36
CA GLU A 408 0.67 5.10 1.73
C GLU A 408 0.07 6.46 1.38
N GLY A 409 0.80 7.51 1.77
CA GLY A 409 0.49 8.89 1.41
C GLY A 409 -0.77 9.48 2.05
N LYS A 410 -1.30 10.51 1.40
CA LYS A 410 -2.56 11.21 1.67
C LYS A 410 -3.39 11.33 0.39
N LEU A 411 -4.65 11.73 0.48
CA LEU A 411 -5.56 11.76 -0.68
C LEU A 411 -5.18 12.77 -1.75
N ASN A 412 -4.47 13.85 -1.40
CA ASN A 412 -3.92 14.78 -2.40
C ASN A 412 -2.80 14.15 -3.26
N GLU A 413 -2.29 12.98 -2.89
CA GLU A 413 -1.32 12.20 -3.68
C GLU A 413 -1.99 11.07 -4.46
N THR A 414 -3.23 10.72 -4.09
CA THR A 414 -4.10 9.73 -4.76
C THR A 414 -3.38 8.41 -5.12
N ILE A 415 -2.58 7.89 -4.20
CA ILE A 415 -1.89 6.60 -4.39
C ILE A 415 -2.94 5.48 -4.35
N CYS A 416 -3.01 4.65 -5.40
CA CYS A 416 -3.95 3.52 -5.49
C CYS A 416 -3.27 2.16 -5.25
N ALA A 417 -1.97 2.04 -5.53
CA ALA A 417 -1.21 0.82 -5.29
C ALA A 417 0.27 1.13 -5.05
N SER A 418 0.96 0.18 -4.44
CA SER A 418 2.38 0.25 -4.13
C SER A 418 3.09 -0.98 -4.68
N ALA A 419 4.36 -0.82 -5.05
CA ALA A 419 5.29 -1.91 -5.31
C ALA A 419 6.54 -1.72 -4.45
N ILE A 420 6.98 -2.76 -3.74
CA ILE A 420 8.23 -2.73 -2.97
C ILE A 420 9.13 -3.86 -3.45
N TYR A 421 10.29 -3.49 -3.99
CA TYR A 421 11.32 -4.40 -4.46
C TYR A 421 12.50 -4.46 -3.50
N TYR A 422 12.79 -5.65 -2.98
CA TYR A 422 13.86 -5.93 -2.03
C TYR A 422 15.13 -6.35 -2.79
N TYR A 423 15.89 -5.37 -3.29
CA TYR A 423 16.97 -5.66 -4.25
C TYR A 423 18.28 -6.16 -3.62
N SER A 424 18.48 -5.93 -2.32
CA SER A 424 19.58 -6.55 -1.59
C SER A 424 19.33 -6.72 -0.10
N CYS A 425 19.58 -7.92 0.42
CA CYS A 425 19.47 -8.26 1.83
C CYS A 425 20.68 -9.09 2.26
N GLU A 426 21.41 -8.66 3.29
CA GLU A 426 22.61 -9.34 3.75
C GLU A 426 22.69 -9.34 5.28
N ASN A 427 23.05 -10.49 5.87
CA ASN A 427 23.31 -10.66 7.29
C ASN A 427 22.17 -10.18 8.22
N ILE A 428 20.92 -10.47 7.84
CA ILE A 428 19.73 -10.18 8.64
C ILE A 428 18.90 -11.44 8.83
N SER A 429 18.23 -11.53 9.99
CA SER A 429 17.16 -12.51 10.19
C SER A 429 16.06 -12.33 9.14
N PRO A 430 15.21 -13.35 8.90
CA PRO A 430 14.04 -13.20 8.06
C PRO A 430 13.24 -11.94 8.43
N SER A 431 12.80 -11.21 7.41
CA SER A 431 12.02 -9.98 7.57
C SER A 431 10.75 -10.10 6.74
N SER A 432 9.67 -9.45 7.18
CA SER A 432 8.38 -9.58 6.50
C SER A 432 7.59 -8.28 6.47
N LEU A 433 6.64 -8.22 5.55
CA LEU A 433 5.66 -7.15 5.41
C LEU A 433 4.29 -7.71 5.80
N SER A 434 3.71 -7.21 6.89
CA SER A 434 2.40 -7.65 7.38
C SER A 434 1.28 -6.79 6.83
N PHE A 435 0.11 -7.39 6.61
CA PHE A 435 -1.08 -6.75 6.07
C PHE A 435 -2.28 -6.96 6.98
N ARG A 436 -3.12 -5.93 7.08
CA ARG A 436 -4.42 -5.99 7.75
C ARG A 436 -5.45 -5.16 7.00
N GLN A 437 -6.71 -5.56 7.11
CA GLN A 437 -7.85 -4.91 6.46
C GLN A 437 -8.85 -4.38 7.48
N GLN A 438 -9.66 -3.43 7.05
CA GLN A 438 -10.89 -3.06 7.75
C GLN A 438 -12.07 -3.79 7.10
N SER A 439 -12.90 -4.43 7.92
CA SER A 439 -14.04 -5.21 7.45
C SER A 439 -15.39 -4.56 7.79
N LEU A 440 -15.91 -3.72 6.89
CA LEU A 440 -17.11 -2.90 7.12
C LEU A 440 -18.27 -3.18 6.15
N ARG A 441 -18.15 -4.17 5.27
CA ARG A 441 -19.24 -4.48 4.34
C ARG A 441 -20.45 -5.06 5.09
N PRO A 442 -21.69 -4.75 4.64
CA PRO A 442 -22.92 -5.26 5.24
C PRO A 442 -23.06 -6.79 5.19
N ASP A 443 -22.15 -7.50 4.52
CA ASP A 443 -22.15 -8.96 4.40
C ASP A 443 -22.25 -9.69 5.75
N TYR A 444 -21.81 -9.09 6.88
CA TYR A 444 -22.03 -9.70 8.21
C TYR A 444 -23.46 -9.52 8.75
N MET A 445 -24.16 -8.45 8.36
CA MET A 445 -25.57 -8.23 8.70
C MET A 445 -26.48 -9.20 7.93
N ASP A 446 -25.99 -9.75 6.81
CA ASP A 446 -26.67 -10.75 6.01
C ASP A 446 -26.36 -12.20 6.47
N ILE A 447 -25.50 -12.40 7.47
CA ILE A 447 -25.28 -13.71 8.10
C ILE A 447 -26.51 -14.03 8.96
N GLY A 448 -27.15 -15.17 8.73
CA GLY A 448 -28.23 -15.65 9.60
C GLY A 448 -27.69 -16.18 10.93
N TYR A 449 -28.11 -15.62 12.06
CA TYR A 449 -27.75 -16.12 13.39
C TYR A 449 -28.94 -15.97 14.36
N GLU A 450 -28.90 -16.69 15.48
CA GLU A 450 -29.93 -16.62 16.51
C GLU A 450 -29.86 -15.29 17.27
N GLN A 451 -31.02 -14.68 17.54
CA GLN A 451 -31.09 -13.43 18.31
C GLN A 451 -30.40 -13.59 19.68
N ASP A 452 -29.68 -12.55 20.08
CA ASP A 452 -28.92 -12.46 21.34
C ASP A 452 -27.82 -13.53 21.51
N TYR A 453 -27.34 -14.14 20.41
CA TYR A 453 -26.23 -15.08 20.42
C TYR A 453 -25.12 -14.67 19.44
N HIS A 454 -24.01 -14.18 19.98
CA HIS A 454 -22.91 -13.58 19.20
C HIS A 454 -21.59 -14.35 19.31
N GLU A 455 -21.54 -15.47 20.05
CA GLU A 455 -20.31 -16.23 20.32
C GLU A 455 -19.69 -16.86 19.07
N TRP A 456 -20.49 -17.03 18.00
CA TRP A 456 -20.00 -17.49 16.69
C TRP A 456 -19.03 -16.51 16.02
N LEU A 457 -19.15 -15.21 16.29
CA LEU A 457 -18.34 -14.19 15.62
C LEU A 457 -16.84 -14.30 15.94
N PRO A 458 -16.41 -14.38 17.22
CA PRO A 458 -15.00 -14.57 17.54
C PRO A 458 -14.47 -15.94 17.10
N GLU A 459 -15.28 -17.00 17.20
CA GLU A 459 -14.85 -18.35 16.80
C GLU A 459 -14.64 -18.49 15.28
N VAL A 460 -15.48 -17.84 14.48
CA VAL A 460 -15.42 -17.97 13.01
C VAL A 460 -14.53 -16.91 12.38
N PHE A 461 -14.53 -15.68 12.89
CA PHE A 461 -13.86 -14.53 12.26
C PHE A 461 -12.73 -13.91 13.11
N GLY A 462 -12.58 -14.31 14.37
CA GLY A 462 -11.57 -13.76 15.28
C GLY A 462 -11.86 -12.32 15.69
N ILE A 463 -13.12 -11.90 15.65
CA ILE A 463 -13.56 -10.55 16.01
C ILE A 463 -14.67 -10.64 17.04
N GLU A 464 -14.65 -9.79 18.06
CA GLU A 464 -15.69 -9.72 19.08
C GLU A 464 -16.74 -8.65 18.72
N THR A 465 -17.97 -8.83 19.21
CA THR A 465 -19.00 -7.78 19.07
C THR A 465 -18.57 -6.55 19.87
N GLU A 466 -18.88 -5.37 19.36
CA GLU A 466 -18.47 -4.06 19.91
C GLU A 466 -16.95 -3.80 19.91
N THR A 467 -16.15 -4.65 19.27
CA THR A 467 -14.71 -4.43 19.04
C THR A 467 -14.41 -3.95 17.63
N ASP A 468 -13.15 -3.60 17.38
CA ASP A 468 -12.72 -3.10 16.08
C ASP A 468 -12.91 -4.12 14.95
N SER A 469 -13.23 -3.64 13.76
CA SER A 469 -13.47 -4.48 12.60
C SER A 469 -12.17 -4.86 11.85
N ILE A 470 -11.03 -4.96 12.54
CA ILE A 470 -9.72 -5.14 11.91
C ILE A 470 -9.37 -6.62 11.84
N GLN A 471 -8.99 -7.11 10.66
CA GLN A 471 -8.44 -8.46 10.51
C GLN A 471 -6.99 -8.41 10.03
N VAL A 472 -6.10 -9.04 10.79
CA VAL A 472 -4.71 -9.26 10.37
C VAL A 472 -4.66 -10.44 9.41
N LEU A 473 -4.38 -10.16 8.13
CA LEU A 473 -4.38 -11.16 7.06
C LEU A 473 -3.21 -12.13 7.22
N GLY A 474 -2.02 -11.57 7.44
CA GLY A 474 -0.77 -12.30 7.56
C GLY A 474 0.40 -11.46 7.08
N SER A 475 1.53 -12.12 6.81
CA SER A 475 2.75 -11.46 6.36
C SER A 475 3.37 -12.15 5.15
N VAL A 476 4.10 -11.37 4.36
CA VAL A 476 4.88 -11.84 3.21
C VAL A 476 6.36 -11.71 3.54
N ASP A 477 7.14 -12.78 3.35
CA ASP A 477 8.59 -12.74 3.52
C ASP A 477 9.22 -11.78 2.50
N THR A 478 10.14 -10.94 2.95
CA THR A 478 10.74 -9.84 2.17
C THR A 478 12.20 -10.11 1.83
N ARG A 479 12.45 -11.28 1.23
CA ARG A 479 13.78 -11.74 0.81
C ARG A 479 14.35 -10.95 -0.38
N GLU A 480 15.67 -11.05 -0.56
CA GLU A 480 16.36 -10.49 -1.72
C GLU A 480 15.78 -11.02 -3.04
N GLY A 481 15.57 -10.13 -4.00
CA GLY A 481 15.03 -10.44 -5.34
C GLY A 481 13.51 -10.41 -5.44
N ARG A 482 12.79 -10.33 -4.32
CA ARG A 482 11.32 -10.29 -4.32
C ARG A 482 10.76 -8.89 -4.56
N ILE A 483 9.76 -8.79 -5.42
CA ILE A 483 8.85 -7.64 -5.51
C ILE A 483 7.48 -8.01 -4.93
N ILE A 484 6.89 -7.10 -4.17
CA ILE A 484 5.53 -7.23 -3.61
C ILE A 484 4.71 -6.04 -4.10
N THR A 485 3.53 -6.29 -4.64
CA THR A 485 2.55 -5.24 -4.96
C THR A 485 1.28 -5.42 -4.14
N PHE A 486 0.67 -4.31 -3.75
CA PHE A 486 -0.54 -4.31 -2.94
C PHE A 486 -1.32 -3.01 -3.16
N PRO A 487 -2.65 -3.04 -3.05
CA PRO A 487 -3.46 -1.85 -3.22
C PRO A 487 -3.48 -1.01 -1.95
N ASN A 488 -3.79 0.27 -2.09
CA ASN A 488 -3.85 1.22 -0.98
C ASN A 488 -5.17 1.12 -0.18
N ILE A 489 -5.79 -0.07 -0.16
CA ILE A 489 -6.94 -0.44 0.68
C ILE A 489 -6.53 -1.28 1.91
N LEU A 490 -5.26 -1.68 1.99
CA LEU A 490 -4.72 -2.46 3.10
C LEU A 490 -3.79 -1.58 3.94
N GLN A 491 -3.92 -1.68 5.26
CA GLN A 491 -2.85 -1.21 6.14
C GLN A 491 -1.73 -2.23 6.11
N HIS A 492 -0.49 -1.75 6.06
CA HIS A 492 0.69 -2.61 6.09
C HIS A 492 1.69 -2.15 7.15
N GLN A 493 2.54 -3.09 7.57
CA GLN A 493 3.56 -2.85 8.59
C GLN A 493 4.81 -3.68 8.32
N VAL A 494 5.96 -3.01 8.25
CA VAL A 494 7.27 -3.64 8.25
C VAL A 494 7.51 -4.31 9.60
N GLN A 495 7.77 -5.61 9.61
CA GLN A 495 8.05 -6.36 10.85
C GLN A 495 9.48 -6.15 11.34
N PRO A 496 9.75 -6.31 12.65
CA PRO A 496 11.08 -6.22 13.21
C PRO A 496 12.01 -7.30 12.66
N PHE A 497 13.31 -7.00 12.60
CA PHE A 497 14.37 -7.95 12.25
C PHE A 497 15.70 -7.51 12.85
N LYS A 498 16.70 -8.38 12.85
CA LYS A 498 18.00 -8.13 13.46
C LYS A 498 19.13 -8.74 12.67
N LEU A 499 20.38 -8.46 13.05
CA LEU A 499 21.55 -9.14 12.50
C LEU A 499 21.48 -10.66 12.74
N GLU A 500 21.81 -11.44 11.72
CA GLU A 500 21.94 -12.91 11.85
C GLU A 500 23.27 -13.26 12.54
N ASP A 501 24.39 -12.73 12.04
CA ASP A 501 25.67 -12.68 12.73
C ASP A 501 25.85 -11.29 13.38
N PRO A 502 25.67 -11.16 14.72
CA PRO A 502 25.73 -9.88 15.40
C PRO A 502 27.12 -9.24 15.41
N THR A 503 28.16 -9.94 14.92
CA THR A 503 29.53 -9.42 14.85
C THR A 503 29.83 -8.67 13.54
N LYS A 504 28.93 -8.74 12.56
CA LYS A 504 29.09 -8.11 11.24
C LYS A 504 27.95 -7.15 10.96
N PRO A 505 28.17 -6.10 10.15
CA PRO A 505 27.06 -5.30 9.66
C PRO A 505 26.14 -6.11 8.77
N GLY A 506 24.92 -5.62 8.57
CA GLY A 506 23.92 -6.22 7.70
C GLY A 506 22.94 -5.17 7.21
N HIS A 507 22.25 -5.44 6.11
CA HIS A 507 21.38 -4.47 5.49
C HIS A 507 20.15 -5.08 4.85
N ARG A 508 19.15 -4.23 4.65
CA ARG A 508 18.00 -4.47 3.78
C ARG A 508 17.77 -3.24 2.90
N LYS A 509 17.90 -3.39 1.59
CA LYS A 509 17.79 -2.30 0.62
C LYS A 509 16.55 -2.47 -0.25
N ILE A 510 15.78 -1.39 -0.39
CA ILE A 510 14.50 -1.41 -1.09
C ILE A 510 14.36 -0.29 -2.11
N MET A 511 13.64 -0.57 -3.19
CA MET A 511 13.01 0.43 -4.04
C MET A 511 11.50 0.30 -3.89
N ALA A 512 10.84 1.38 -3.49
CA ALA A 512 9.39 1.48 -3.46
C ALA A 512 8.90 2.39 -4.59
N LEU A 513 7.84 1.95 -5.26
CA LEU A 513 7.13 2.69 -6.30
C LEU A 513 5.68 2.86 -5.83
N PHE A 514 5.18 4.08 -5.79
CA PHE A 514 3.79 4.37 -5.45
C PHE A 514 3.07 4.84 -6.70
N LEU A 515 2.07 4.06 -7.12
CA LEU A 515 1.25 4.30 -8.29
C LEU A 515 0.14 5.29 -7.92
N VAL A 516 0.15 6.45 -8.55
CA VAL A 516 -0.98 7.38 -8.50
C VAL A 516 -2.10 6.83 -9.36
N ASP A 517 -3.35 7.00 -8.92
CA ASP A 517 -4.52 6.49 -9.61
C ASP A 517 -4.59 6.96 -11.07
N PRO A 518 -4.57 6.03 -12.04
CA PRO A 518 -4.56 6.36 -13.46
C PRO A 518 -5.86 7.00 -13.97
N HIS A 519 -6.91 7.12 -13.14
CA HIS A 519 -8.13 7.87 -13.44
C HIS A 519 -8.02 9.37 -13.13
N THR A 520 -7.01 9.81 -12.38
CA THR A 520 -6.73 11.24 -12.17
C THR A 520 -5.27 11.59 -12.45
N SER A 521 -4.94 12.88 -12.34
CA SER A 521 -3.56 13.37 -12.35
C SER A 521 -3.40 14.37 -11.23
N VAL A 522 -2.37 14.19 -10.41
CA VAL A 522 -2.00 15.10 -9.32
C VAL A 522 -0.84 15.99 -9.74
N ILE A 523 -0.58 17.06 -8.97
CA ILE A 523 0.59 17.93 -9.19
C ILE A 523 1.86 17.06 -9.14
N SER A 524 2.68 17.14 -10.18
CA SER A 524 3.84 16.31 -10.44
C SER A 524 5.09 17.14 -10.74
N THR A 525 6.21 16.47 -10.97
CA THR A 525 7.44 17.12 -11.45
C THR A 525 7.35 17.68 -12.87
N ALA A 526 6.22 17.48 -13.57
CA ALA A 526 5.89 18.18 -14.80
C ALA A 526 5.44 19.62 -14.54
N ASP A 527 4.70 19.84 -13.44
CA ASP A 527 4.13 21.14 -13.10
C ASP A 527 5.08 21.96 -12.22
N VAL A 528 5.85 21.29 -11.37
CA VAL A 528 6.78 21.90 -10.41
C VAL A 528 8.20 21.68 -10.91
N PRO A 529 8.93 22.72 -11.30
CA PRO A 529 10.36 22.59 -11.60
C PRO A 529 11.15 22.17 -10.35
N PRO A 530 12.39 21.68 -10.52
CA PRO A 530 13.27 21.38 -9.39
C PRO A 530 13.35 22.56 -8.43
N GLN A 531 13.31 22.26 -7.14
CA GLN A 531 13.30 23.26 -6.08
C GLN A 531 14.67 23.43 -5.41
N ARG A 532 15.69 22.76 -5.94
CA ARG A 532 17.00 22.57 -5.30
C ARG A 532 17.97 23.70 -5.65
N LEU A 533 18.48 24.38 -4.62
CA LEU A 533 19.48 25.44 -4.76
C LEU A 533 20.77 24.94 -5.41
N ASP A 534 21.22 23.74 -5.08
CA ASP A 534 22.44 23.17 -5.64
C ASP A 534 22.30 22.85 -7.14
N TRP A 535 21.11 22.40 -7.59
CA TRP A 535 20.85 22.16 -9.01
C TRP A 535 20.81 23.46 -9.79
N TRP A 536 20.18 24.50 -9.24
CA TRP A 536 20.16 25.82 -9.85
C TRP A 536 21.57 26.42 -9.95
N ALA A 537 22.33 26.35 -8.86
CA ALA A 537 23.70 26.86 -8.82
C ALA A 537 24.60 26.17 -9.84
N GLU A 538 24.47 24.84 -10.01
CA GLU A 538 25.18 24.08 -11.04
C GLU A 538 24.75 24.48 -12.45
N GLU A 539 23.45 24.65 -12.72
CA GLU A 539 22.97 25.02 -14.06
C GLU A 539 23.41 26.45 -14.45
N VAL A 540 23.29 27.42 -13.53
CA VAL A 540 23.80 28.79 -13.74
C VAL A 540 25.31 28.81 -13.97
N SER A 541 26.05 27.92 -13.29
CA SER A 541 27.50 27.80 -13.46
C SER A 541 27.85 27.06 -14.77
N SER A 542 27.13 26.02 -15.17
CA SER A 542 27.47 25.21 -16.35
C SER A 542 27.18 25.90 -17.70
N LYS A 543 26.29 26.90 -17.72
CA LYS A 543 26.10 27.85 -18.84
C LYS A 543 27.37 28.64 -19.20
N GLU A 544 28.46 28.46 -18.45
CA GLU A 544 29.85 28.80 -18.80
C GLU A 544 30.32 28.34 -20.20
N ARG A 545 29.67 27.33 -20.84
CA ARG A 545 30.20 26.69 -22.06
C ARG A 545 29.54 27.10 -23.38
N ASP A 546 28.34 27.67 -23.39
CA ASP A 546 27.67 28.14 -24.62
C ASP A 546 27.84 29.65 -24.83
N VAL A 547 28.91 29.98 -25.54
CA VAL A 547 29.35 31.33 -25.87
C VAL A 547 28.35 32.00 -26.82
N ARG A 548 27.53 32.93 -26.30
CA ARG A 548 27.04 34.13 -27.05
C ARG A 548 26.36 35.21 -26.22
N ASN A 549 25.84 34.92 -25.03
CA ASN A 549 25.26 35.93 -24.11
C ASN A 549 25.71 35.67 -22.66
N ALA A 550 26.92 36.11 -22.32
CA ALA A 550 27.47 36.00 -20.97
C ALA A 550 26.78 37.02 -20.03
N ASP A 551 25.91 36.53 -19.15
CA ASP A 551 25.26 37.30 -18.10
C ASP A 551 26.27 37.83 -17.07
N ALA A 552 25.95 38.88 -16.32
CA ALA A 552 26.89 39.53 -15.38
C ALA A 552 27.47 38.57 -14.31
N LEU A 553 26.71 37.54 -13.95
CA LEU A 553 27.11 36.47 -13.02
C LEU A 553 28.24 35.57 -13.55
N THR A 554 28.37 35.41 -14.87
CA THR A 554 29.35 34.48 -15.46
C THR A 554 30.79 35.01 -15.38
N LYS A 555 30.97 36.31 -15.09
CA LYS A 555 32.27 36.97 -14.95
C LYS A 555 32.78 37.05 -13.51
N LEU A 556 32.01 36.55 -12.54
CA LEU A 556 32.37 36.62 -11.12
C LEU A 556 33.32 35.47 -10.72
N PRO A 557 34.32 35.72 -9.87
CA PRO A 557 35.09 34.67 -9.20
C PRO A 557 34.19 33.70 -8.42
N ASN A 558 34.61 32.44 -8.27
CA ASN A 558 33.87 31.41 -7.55
C ASN A 558 33.48 31.84 -6.13
N GLU A 559 34.37 32.53 -5.41
CA GLU A 559 34.10 33.05 -4.06
C GLU A 559 32.93 34.04 -4.02
N LEU A 560 32.75 34.85 -5.06
CA LEU A 560 31.61 35.78 -5.16
C LEU A 560 30.33 35.06 -5.60
N LYS A 561 30.44 34.02 -6.44
CA LYS A 561 29.29 33.16 -6.79
C LYS A 561 28.78 32.41 -5.56
N GLU A 562 29.68 31.81 -4.78
CA GLU A 562 29.36 31.14 -3.51
C GLU A 562 28.67 32.09 -2.53
N ARG A 563 29.13 33.35 -2.43
CA ARG A 563 28.46 34.37 -1.61
C ARG A 563 27.09 34.75 -2.13
N ILE A 564 26.87 34.77 -3.44
CA ILE A 564 25.56 35.03 -4.03
C ILE A 564 24.61 33.87 -3.73
N PHE A 565 25.05 32.64 -3.94
CA PHE A 565 24.25 31.45 -3.66
C PHE A 565 23.92 31.31 -2.17
N ALA A 566 24.89 31.57 -1.30
CA ALA A 566 24.68 31.61 0.15
C ALA A 566 23.79 32.77 0.62
N GLY A 567 23.55 33.78 -0.22
CA GLY A 567 22.66 34.90 0.06
C GLY A 567 21.23 34.72 -0.46
N VAL A 568 20.90 33.58 -1.07
CA VAL A 568 19.53 33.22 -1.44
C VAL A 568 18.83 32.68 -0.19
N GLU A 569 17.90 33.44 0.38
CA GLU A 569 17.26 33.10 1.67
C GLU A 569 15.93 32.34 1.52
N ASP A 570 15.20 32.51 0.41
CA ASP A 570 13.82 32.00 0.27
C ASP A 570 13.67 30.83 -0.73
N PHE A 571 14.06 31.04 -2.00
CA PHE A 571 13.92 30.03 -3.06
C PHE A 571 14.97 30.29 -4.16
N PRO A 572 15.60 29.26 -4.75
CA PRO A 572 15.42 27.81 -4.50
C PRO A 572 15.88 27.34 -3.11
N ILE A 573 15.40 26.18 -2.69
CA ILE A 573 15.53 25.63 -1.34
C ILE A 573 16.87 24.90 -1.19
N ASP A 574 17.61 25.20 -0.13
CA ASP A 574 18.83 24.47 0.22
C ASP A 574 18.53 23.16 0.98
N MET A 575 19.58 22.38 1.25
CA MET A 575 19.44 21.08 1.90
C MET A 575 19.04 21.18 3.38
N GLU A 576 19.44 22.23 4.10
CA GLU A 576 19.09 22.40 5.52
C GLU A 576 17.60 22.72 5.64
N LYS A 577 17.12 23.68 4.84
CA LYS A 577 15.70 24.05 4.78
C LYS A 577 14.83 22.90 4.30
N ALA A 578 15.29 22.12 3.31
CA ALA A 578 14.56 20.93 2.86
C ALA A 578 14.41 19.88 3.97
N LYS A 579 15.43 19.71 4.83
CA LYS A 579 15.36 18.81 5.98
C LYS A 579 14.39 19.33 7.05
N GLU A 580 14.35 20.64 7.30
CA GLU A 580 13.34 21.25 8.20
C GLU A 580 11.91 20.98 7.71
N HIS A 581 11.64 21.20 6.41
CA HIS A 581 10.34 20.92 5.82
C HIS A 581 9.98 19.43 5.86
N ARG A 582 10.97 18.55 5.66
CA ARG A 582 10.75 17.10 5.82
C ARG A 582 10.35 16.76 7.25
N GLU A 583 10.96 17.35 8.27
CA GLU A 583 10.58 17.11 9.68
C GLU A 583 9.13 17.56 9.95
N GLN A 584 8.71 18.70 9.39
CA GLN A 584 7.31 19.17 9.46
C GLN A 584 6.35 18.19 8.79
N LEU A 585 6.66 17.75 7.57
CA LEU A 585 5.87 16.77 6.81
C LEU A 585 5.78 15.44 7.57
N MET A 586 6.89 14.95 8.13
CA MET A 586 6.91 13.72 8.93
C MET A 586 6.09 13.85 10.22
N ALA A 587 6.12 15.02 10.87
CA ALA A 587 5.28 15.28 12.04
C ALA A 587 3.79 15.28 11.68
N GLU A 588 3.41 15.92 10.57
CA GLU A 588 2.04 15.91 10.04
C GLU A 588 1.57 14.47 9.77
N ARG A 589 2.37 13.69 9.04
CA ARG A 589 2.07 12.30 8.71
C ARG A 589 1.97 11.41 9.93
N LYS A 590 2.89 11.55 10.90
CA LYS A 590 2.84 10.80 12.15
C LYS A 590 1.56 11.10 12.94
N SER A 591 1.18 12.37 13.05
CA SER A 591 -0.06 12.78 13.70
C SER A 591 -1.28 12.18 13.00
N TYR A 592 -1.32 12.25 11.67
CA TYR A 592 -2.38 11.65 10.86
C TYR A 592 -2.46 10.14 11.05
N VAL A 593 -1.35 9.40 10.95
CA VAL A 593 -1.32 7.94 11.13
C VAL A 593 -1.84 7.53 12.50
N LEU A 594 -1.45 8.23 13.57
CA LEU A 594 -1.95 7.93 14.93
C LEU A 594 -3.45 8.22 15.10
N ALA A 595 -3.97 9.24 14.41
CA ALA A 595 -5.40 9.56 14.43
C ALA A 595 -6.19 8.59 13.54
N HIS A 596 -5.70 8.28 12.34
CA HIS A 596 -6.26 7.30 11.42
C HIS A 596 -6.28 5.91 12.03
N GLN A 597 -5.22 5.45 12.72
CA GLN A 597 -5.24 4.17 13.44
C GLN A 597 -6.34 4.11 14.50
N ARG A 598 -6.50 5.18 15.30
CA ARG A 598 -7.58 5.26 16.29
C ARG A 598 -8.95 5.24 15.61
N GLN A 599 -9.09 5.93 14.48
CA GLN A 599 -10.31 5.97 13.72
C GLN A 599 -10.64 4.60 13.11
N PHE A 600 -9.66 3.98 12.45
CA PHE A 600 -9.72 2.66 11.84
C PHE A 600 -10.11 1.58 12.87
N ALA A 601 -9.65 1.73 14.12
CA ALA A 601 -10.06 0.89 15.26
C ALA A 601 -11.36 1.33 15.96
N ALA A 602 -11.84 2.56 15.75
CA ALA A 602 -13.07 3.06 16.35
C ALA A 602 -14.32 2.61 15.59
N THR A 603 -14.18 2.01 14.41
CA THR A 603 -15.32 1.41 13.72
C THR A 603 -15.52 0.00 14.24
N SER A 604 -16.61 -0.15 14.99
CA SER A 604 -16.97 -1.38 15.67
C SER A 604 -17.96 -2.20 14.87
N ILE A 605 -17.88 -3.52 14.97
CA ILE A 605 -18.94 -4.42 14.54
C ILE A 605 -20.03 -4.39 15.61
N SER A 606 -21.25 -3.97 15.25
CA SER A 606 -22.41 -4.00 16.14
C SER A 606 -23.51 -4.80 15.46
N LEU A 607 -23.77 -5.99 15.99
CA LEU A 607 -24.93 -6.78 15.63
C LEU A 607 -26.14 -6.11 16.31
N CYS A 608 -26.96 -5.41 15.52
CA CYS A 608 -28.16 -4.73 16.05
C CYS A 608 -29.28 -5.75 16.29
N GLU A 609 -29.96 -5.60 17.43
CA GLU A 609 -31.22 -6.30 17.72
C GLU A 609 -32.28 -5.88 16.69
N HIS A 610 -32.87 -6.85 15.98
CA HIS A 610 -34.02 -6.63 15.10
C HIS A 610 -35.27 -7.32 15.62
#